data_AF-A0A4P9WSU9-F1
#
_entry.id   AF-A0A4P9WSU9-F1
#
_cell.length_a   1.000
_cell.length_b   1.000
_cell.length_c   1.000
_cell.angle_alpha   90.00
_cell.angle_beta   90.00
_cell.angle_gamma   90.00
#
_symmetry.space_group_name_H-M   'P 1'
#
loop_
_entity.id
_entity.type
_entity.pdbx_description
1 polymer ?
#
loop_
_entity_poly.entity_id
_entity_poly.type
_entity_poly.pdbx_seq_one_letter_code
_entity_poly.pdbx_strand_id
1 'polypeptide(L)'
;MTGDLAVSPLSPLSPSTPSTPRATAMAAPRSAAGGVAGGSGLDAPSPSPRGPARRGVRVPVGASHLLLRGSVVRNTDWTIGLVVYTGVETKVMLNSGATPSKRSRVEMLMNPQIVLNFVVLLILCLLNGIVAGVLTFQWTRDDAPWVDADADRPFAAGFYTFWASIIMYQNIVPISLYITIEAVKTIQAYFVYADQAMMTRITLDDDGSAAARTAAASSTDIPQPA
;
A
#
# COMPACT_ATOMS: atom_id res chain seq x y z
N MET A 1 -0.01 59.23 9.23
CA MET A 1 0.86 58.06 9.49
C MET A 1 -0.06 56.82 9.53
N THR A 2 -0.82 56.51 8.48
CA THR A 2 -0.44 55.72 7.29
C THR A 2 0.35 54.45 7.63
N GLY A 3 -0.37 53.33 7.61
CA GLY A 3 0.14 51.96 7.75
C GLY A 3 -0.95 50.99 7.32
N ASP A 4 -1.25 51.00 6.02
CA ASP A 4 -2.09 50.02 5.32
C ASP A 4 -1.40 48.64 5.36
N LEU A 5 -2.09 47.62 5.86
CA LEU A 5 -1.77 46.22 5.60
C LEU A 5 -3.00 45.56 4.96
N ALA A 6 -3.00 45.62 3.64
CA ALA A 6 -3.92 44.90 2.77
C ALA A 6 -3.71 43.38 2.94
N VAL A 7 -4.67 42.72 3.59
CA VAL A 7 -4.79 41.25 3.60
C VAL A 7 -5.50 40.85 2.31
N SER A 8 -4.76 40.25 1.38
CA SER A 8 -5.32 39.61 0.19
C SER A 8 -5.90 38.23 0.54
N PRO A 9 -7.09 37.85 0.03
CA PRO A 9 -7.67 36.53 0.30
C PRO A 9 -7.00 35.46 -0.58
N LEU A 10 -6.46 34.41 0.06
CA LEU A 10 -5.99 33.19 -0.62
C LEU A 10 -7.19 32.42 -1.18
N SER A 11 -7.11 32.12 -2.49
CA SER A 11 -8.03 31.23 -3.21
C SER A 11 -8.05 29.81 -2.62
N PRO A 12 -9.22 29.13 -2.58
CA PRO A 12 -9.32 27.76 -2.06
C PRO A 12 -8.75 26.74 -3.07
N LEU A 13 -7.76 25.97 -2.65
CA LEU A 13 -7.30 24.78 -3.35
C LEU A 13 -8.36 23.68 -3.22
N SER A 14 -9.00 23.36 -4.34
CA SER A 14 -9.91 22.22 -4.49
C SER A 14 -9.16 20.89 -4.30
N PRO A 15 -9.70 19.94 -3.52
CA PRO A 15 -9.15 18.58 -3.43
C PRO A 15 -9.44 17.81 -4.73
N SER A 16 -8.39 17.29 -5.38
CA SER A 16 -8.55 16.33 -6.47
C SER A 16 -8.88 14.95 -5.89
N THR A 17 -10.08 14.48 -6.22
CA THR A 17 -10.58 13.13 -5.94
C THR A 17 -9.71 12.05 -6.61
N PRO A 18 -9.38 10.95 -5.92
CA PRO A 18 -8.75 9.79 -6.57
C PRO A 18 -9.80 8.99 -7.34
N SER A 19 -9.73 9.01 -8.67
CA SER A 19 -10.55 8.15 -9.52
C SER A 19 -10.08 6.70 -9.43
N THR A 20 -10.97 5.84 -8.93
CA THR A 20 -10.86 4.37 -8.88
C THR A 20 -10.63 3.78 -10.28
N PRO A 21 -9.71 2.82 -10.49
CA PRO A 21 -9.67 2.06 -11.72
C PRO A 21 -10.76 0.97 -11.69
N ARG A 22 -11.84 1.21 -12.43
CA ARG A 22 -12.87 0.21 -12.71
C ARG A 22 -12.30 -0.82 -13.68
N ALA A 23 -12.16 -2.05 -13.19
CA ALA A 23 -11.86 -3.22 -13.99
C ALA A 23 -13.03 -3.60 -14.92
N THR A 24 -12.68 -4.39 -15.93
CA THR A 24 -13.54 -5.29 -16.72
C THR A 24 -14.08 -4.73 -18.05
N ALA A 25 -13.43 -5.11 -19.16
CA ALA A 25 -14.04 -6.04 -20.12
C ALA A 25 -13.08 -6.38 -21.28
N MET A 26 -12.64 -7.63 -21.24
CA MET A 26 -12.10 -8.46 -22.31
C MET A 26 -12.99 -8.45 -23.57
N ALA A 27 -12.41 -8.22 -24.76
CA ALA A 27 -12.92 -8.75 -26.03
C ALA A 27 -11.82 -8.76 -27.11
N ALA A 28 -11.74 -9.90 -27.79
CA ALA A 28 -10.73 -10.33 -28.75
C ALA A 28 -10.90 -9.70 -30.17
N PRO A 29 -10.03 -10.01 -31.16
CA PRO A 29 -9.90 -9.25 -32.40
C PRO A 29 -10.90 -9.69 -33.47
N ARG A 30 -11.35 -8.74 -34.31
CA ARG A 30 -12.10 -9.04 -35.54
C ARG A 30 -11.40 -8.49 -36.77
N SER A 31 -11.08 -9.45 -37.63
CA SER A 31 -10.76 -9.35 -39.05
C SER A 31 -11.88 -8.71 -39.88
N ALA A 32 -11.52 -7.85 -40.83
CA ALA A 32 -12.22 -7.47 -42.07
C ALA A 32 -11.24 -6.54 -42.84
N ALA A 33 -10.62 -6.87 -43.96
CA ALA A 33 -11.11 -7.30 -45.28
C ALA A 33 -12.18 -6.36 -45.88
N GLY A 34 -11.83 -5.72 -47.01
CA GLY A 34 -12.70 -4.88 -47.87
C GLY A 34 -12.50 -3.38 -47.66
N GLY A 35 -12.32 -2.51 -48.66
CA GLY A 35 -12.44 -2.64 -50.10
C GLY A 35 -11.95 -1.37 -50.80
N VAL A 36 -11.93 -1.46 -52.13
CA VAL A 36 -11.34 -0.57 -53.14
C VAL A 36 -12.28 0.57 -53.56
N ALA A 37 -11.70 1.60 -54.19
CA ALA A 37 -12.24 2.69 -55.04
C ALA A 37 -12.13 4.06 -54.34
N GLY A 38 -11.53 5.12 -54.91
CA GLY A 38 -11.44 5.54 -56.31
C GLY A 38 -12.11 6.91 -56.40
N GLY A 39 -11.35 7.99 -56.57
CA GLY A 39 -11.90 9.35 -56.63
C GLY A 39 -10.82 10.40 -56.96
N SER A 40 -10.95 10.95 -58.16
CA SER A 40 -10.07 11.87 -58.87
C SER A 40 -10.16 13.33 -58.42
N GLY A 41 -9.04 14.06 -58.55
CA GLY A 41 -9.02 15.47 -58.96
C GLY A 41 -9.09 16.53 -57.86
N LEU A 42 -7.93 17.05 -57.45
CA LEU A 42 -7.76 18.42 -56.96
C LEU A 42 -6.35 18.88 -57.34
N ASP A 43 -6.31 19.83 -58.27
CA ASP A 43 -5.12 20.45 -58.83
C ASP A 43 -4.27 21.12 -57.74
N ALA A 44 -2.97 20.78 -57.72
CA ALA A 44 -1.95 21.52 -56.98
C ALA A 44 -0.91 22.05 -57.98
N PRO A 45 -0.43 23.29 -57.84
CA PRO A 45 0.39 23.97 -58.83
C PRO A 45 1.79 23.36 -58.94
N SER A 46 2.34 23.41 -60.15
CA SER A 46 3.60 22.79 -60.59
C SER A 46 4.76 22.92 -59.60
N PRO A 47 5.45 21.82 -59.22
CA PRO A 47 6.68 21.92 -58.47
C PRO A 47 7.84 22.31 -59.40
N SER A 48 8.55 23.38 -59.04
CA SER A 48 9.90 23.68 -59.52
C SER A 48 10.84 22.48 -59.29
N PRO A 49 11.90 22.30 -60.11
CA PRO A 49 12.71 21.09 -60.09
C PRO A 49 13.59 21.07 -58.82
N ARG A 50 13.08 20.48 -57.73
CA ARG A 50 13.93 19.98 -56.65
C ARG A 50 14.65 18.74 -57.19
N GLY A 51 15.98 18.73 -57.05
CA GLY A 51 16.85 17.61 -57.40
C GLY A 51 16.34 16.28 -56.85
N PRO A 52 16.84 15.14 -57.37
CA PRO A 52 16.22 13.84 -57.17
C PRO A 52 16.04 13.55 -55.68
N ALA A 53 14.79 13.57 -55.21
CA ALA A 53 14.43 13.09 -53.90
C ALA A 53 14.87 11.62 -53.84
N ARG A 54 15.96 11.34 -53.12
CA ARG A 54 16.39 9.97 -52.84
C ARG A 54 15.17 9.26 -52.25
N ARG A 55 14.54 8.36 -53.01
CA ARG A 55 13.48 7.49 -52.50
C ARG A 55 14.09 6.71 -51.35
N GLY A 56 13.75 7.10 -50.13
CA GLY A 56 14.17 6.38 -48.94
C GLY A 56 13.65 4.94 -49.03
N VAL A 57 14.55 3.96 -48.93
CA VAL A 57 14.17 2.55 -48.79
C VAL A 57 13.47 2.41 -47.43
N ARG A 58 12.23 1.92 -47.43
CA ARG A 58 11.49 1.63 -46.20
C ARG A 58 11.71 0.18 -45.82
N VAL A 59 12.19 -0.07 -44.60
CA VAL A 59 12.40 -1.42 -44.06
C VAL A 59 11.49 -1.61 -42.85
N PRO A 60 10.66 -2.68 -42.81
CA PRO A 60 9.85 -2.98 -41.64
C PRO A 60 10.74 -3.45 -40.49
N VAL A 61 10.60 -2.83 -39.32
CA VAL A 61 11.34 -3.20 -38.10
C VAL A 61 10.42 -4.02 -37.21
N GLY A 62 10.83 -5.26 -36.92
CA GLY A 62 10.08 -6.20 -36.08
C GLY A 62 10.73 -6.44 -34.71
N ALA A 63 10.17 -7.38 -33.94
CA ALA A 63 10.69 -7.75 -32.61
C ALA A 63 12.11 -8.34 -32.66
N SER A 64 12.48 -9.00 -33.75
CA SER A 64 13.83 -9.55 -33.98
C SER A 64 14.92 -8.48 -34.11
N HIS A 65 14.55 -7.23 -34.37
CA HIS A 65 15.46 -6.09 -34.52
C HIS A 65 15.46 -5.17 -33.30
N LEU A 66 14.76 -5.54 -32.22
CA LEU A 66 14.66 -4.76 -30.99
C LEU A 66 15.45 -5.42 -29.86
N LEU A 67 16.40 -4.68 -29.30
CA LEU A 67 17.08 -5.05 -28.05
C LEU A 67 16.28 -4.48 -26.87
N LEU A 68 15.87 -5.34 -25.94
CA LEU A 68 15.09 -4.94 -24.77
C LEU A 68 15.99 -4.58 -23.59
N ARG A 69 15.57 -3.58 -22.80
CA ARG A 69 16.19 -3.25 -21.51
C ARG A 69 16.25 -4.49 -20.62
N GLY A 70 17.43 -4.80 -20.09
CA GLY A 70 17.71 -5.98 -19.25
C GLY A 70 18.24 -7.19 -20.02
N SER A 71 18.30 -7.13 -21.35
CA SER A 71 18.98 -8.16 -22.16
C SER A 71 20.49 -7.90 -22.16
N VAL A 72 21.30 -8.95 -22.02
CA VAL A 72 22.76 -8.90 -22.14
C VAL A 72 23.14 -9.44 -23.51
N VAL A 73 23.79 -8.60 -24.32
CA VAL A 73 24.34 -9.02 -25.62
C VAL A 73 25.55 -9.91 -25.35
N ARG A 74 25.57 -11.09 -25.95
CA ARG A 74 26.67 -12.06 -25.84
C ARG A 74 27.17 -12.40 -27.24
N ASN A 75 28.43 -12.84 -27.34
CA ASN A 75 29.02 -13.33 -28.58
C ASN A 75 29.09 -12.28 -29.71
N THR A 76 29.30 -11.00 -29.38
CA THR A 76 29.53 -9.89 -30.33
C THR A 76 30.33 -8.79 -29.63
N ASP A 77 31.34 -8.23 -30.30
CA ASP A 77 32.24 -7.22 -29.70
C ASP A 77 31.53 -5.89 -29.44
N TRP A 78 30.76 -5.38 -30.40
CA TRP A 78 30.01 -4.14 -30.27
C TRP A 78 28.77 -4.14 -31.17
N THR A 79 27.76 -3.37 -30.78
CA THR A 79 26.55 -3.13 -31.59
C THR A 79 26.23 -1.65 -31.58
N ILE A 80 25.83 -1.12 -32.75
CA ILE A 80 25.29 0.23 -32.87
C ILE A 80 23.78 0.10 -33.08
N GLY A 81 23.01 0.87 -32.33
CA GLY A 81 21.55 0.88 -32.43
C GLY A 81 20.97 2.25 -32.12
N LEU A 82 19.73 2.45 -32.55
CA LEU A 82 18.94 3.64 -32.22
C LEU A 82 18.09 3.34 -30.98
N VAL A 83 18.13 4.22 -29.98
CA VAL A 83 17.26 4.12 -28.81
C VAL A 83 15.86 4.59 -29.17
N VAL A 84 14.90 3.66 -29.15
CA VAL A 84 13.49 3.94 -29.49
C VAL A 84 12.62 4.13 -28.24
N TYR A 85 12.89 3.40 -27.15
CA TYR A 85 12.14 3.47 -25.89
C TYR A 85 13.09 3.73 -24.72
N THR A 86 12.70 4.63 -23.82
CA THR A 86 13.50 4.98 -22.63
C THR A 86 12.69 4.92 -21.35
N GLY A 87 13.36 4.68 -20.22
CA GLY A 87 12.73 4.70 -18.90
C GLY A 87 11.45 3.85 -18.82
N VAL A 88 10.36 4.50 -18.40
CA VAL A 88 9.05 3.86 -18.14
C VAL A 88 8.38 3.30 -19.38
N GLU A 89 8.80 3.74 -20.57
CA GLU A 89 8.24 3.28 -21.84
C GLU A 89 8.88 1.97 -22.32
N THR A 90 9.95 1.51 -21.65
CA THR A 90 10.54 0.20 -21.95
C THR A 90 9.57 -0.92 -21.61
N LYS A 91 9.50 -1.95 -22.47
CA LYS A 91 8.58 -3.10 -22.26
C LYS A 91 8.72 -3.75 -20.88
N VAL A 92 9.94 -3.81 -20.34
CA VAL A 92 10.20 -4.35 -19.01
C VAL A 92 9.57 -3.50 -17.90
N MET A 93 9.58 -2.17 -18.04
CA MET A 93 9.00 -1.28 -17.04
C MET A 93 7.47 -1.22 -17.15
N LEU A 94 6.95 -1.32 -18.37
CA LEU A 94 5.50 -1.47 -18.60
C LEU A 94 4.96 -2.79 -18.02
N ASN A 95 5.80 -3.82 -17.92
CA ASN A 95 5.43 -5.08 -17.28
C ASN A 95 5.67 -5.08 -15.76
N SER A 96 6.57 -4.23 -15.24
CA SER A 96 6.98 -4.28 -13.83
C SER A 96 5.98 -3.70 -12.83
N GLY A 97 4.87 -3.09 -13.28
CA GLY A 97 3.85 -2.51 -12.42
C GLY A 97 4.39 -1.39 -11.49
N ALA A 98 3.49 -0.69 -10.80
CA ALA A 98 3.89 0.16 -9.69
C ALA A 98 4.28 -0.72 -8.50
N THR A 99 5.39 -0.39 -7.82
CA THR A 99 5.81 -1.12 -6.61
C THR A 99 4.68 -1.11 -5.59
N PRO A 100 4.07 -2.27 -5.26
CA PRO A 100 3.00 -2.30 -4.28
C PRO A 100 3.57 -2.01 -2.90
N SER A 101 2.90 -1.16 -2.12
CA SER A 101 3.19 -1.03 -0.70
C SER A 101 2.84 -2.36 -0.02
N LYS A 102 3.87 -3.11 0.41
CA LYS A 102 3.70 -4.36 1.12
C LYS A 102 3.29 -4.05 2.56
N ARG A 103 1.98 -4.07 2.82
CA ARG A 103 1.46 -4.08 4.19
C ARG A 103 1.73 -5.45 4.82
N SER A 104 2.33 -5.49 6.01
CA SER A 104 2.60 -6.77 6.70
C SER A 104 1.29 -7.46 7.07
N ARG A 105 1.23 -8.79 6.93
CA ARG A 105 0.08 -9.60 7.38
C ARG A 105 -0.22 -9.37 8.87
N VAL A 106 0.80 -9.06 9.67
CA VAL A 106 0.62 -8.79 11.09
C VAL A 106 -0.04 -7.43 11.35
N GLU A 107 0.22 -6.42 10.51
CA GLU A 107 -0.51 -5.14 10.61
C GLU A 107 -2.00 -5.30 10.28
N MET A 108 -2.35 -6.23 9.38
CA MET A 108 -3.76 -6.58 9.13
C MET A 108 -4.38 -7.36 10.30
N LEU A 109 -3.61 -8.19 11.00
CA LEU A 109 -4.05 -8.98 12.16
C LEU A 109 -4.16 -8.15 13.46
N MET A 110 -3.48 -7.01 13.57
CA MET A 110 -3.55 -6.15 14.76
C MET A 110 -4.90 -5.43 14.89
N ASN A 111 -5.49 -4.98 13.78
CA ASN A 111 -6.77 -4.28 13.78
C ASN A 111 -7.92 -5.08 14.47
N PRO A 112 -8.13 -6.39 14.18
CA PRO A 112 -9.16 -7.16 14.87
C PRO A 112 -8.86 -7.43 16.35
N GLN A 113 -7.59 -7.43 16.78
CA GLN A 113 -7.26 -7.55 18.22
C GLN A 113 -7.76 -6.34 19.01
N ILE A 114 -7.63 -5.13 18.45
CA ILE A 114 -8.15 -3.90 19.05
C ILE A 114 -9.67 -3.99 19.19
N VAL A 115 -10.37 -4.45 18.13
CA VAL A 115 -11.83 -4.61 18.14
C VAL A 115 -12.28 -5.66 19.17
N LEU A 116 -11.63 -6.83 19.21
CA LEU A 116 -11.94 -7.89 20.18
C LEU A 116 -11.77 -7.38 21.61
N ASN A 117 -10.72 -6.61 21.86
CA ASN A 117 -10.47 -6.03 23.16
C ASN A 117 -11.55 -5.03 23.58
N PHE A 118 -12.03 -4.15 22.69
CA PHE A 118 -13.18 -3.29 22.97
C PHE A 118 -14.43 -4.08 23.32
N VAL A 119 -14.68 -5.20 22.63
CA VAL A 119 -15.84 -6.06 22.91
C VAL A 119 -15.75 -6.69 24.30
N VAL A 120 -14.60 -7.27 24.65
CA VAL A 120 -14.39 -7.86 25.99
C VAL A 120 -14.51 -6.80 27.08
N LEU A 121 -13.94 -5.62 26.86
CA LEU A 121 -14.02 -4.49 27.78
C LEU A 121 -15.48 -4.09 28.04
N LEU A 122 -16.28 -3.93 26.98
CA LEU A 122 -17.70 -3.58 27.10
C LEU A 122 -18.48 -4.64 27.88
N ILE A 123 -18.24 -5.93 27.63
CA ILE A 123 -18.90 -7.01 28.36
C ILE A 123 -18.56 -6.94 29.87
N LEU A 124 -17.28 -6.80 30.21
CA LEU A 124 -16.86 -6.71 31.62
C LEU A 124 -17.40 -5.46 32.33
N CYS A 125 -17.47 -4.33 31.62
CA CYS A 125 -18.05 -3.10 32.18
C CYS A 125 -19.56 -3.23 32.38
N LEU A 126 -20.29 -3.85 31.43
CA LEU A 126 -21.71 -4.13 31.58
C LEU A 126 -21.99 -5.06 32.77
N LEU A 127 -21.20 -6.13 32.92
CA LEU A 127 -21.33 -7.03 34.05
C LEU A 127 -21.09 -6.31 35.38
N ASN A 128 -20.05 -5.48 35.49
CA ASN A 128 -19.79 -4.69 36.70
C ASN A 128 -20.90 -3.68 37.01
N GLY A 129 -21.42 -2.99 35.99
CA GLY A 129 -22.53 -2.05 36.16
C GLY A 129 -23.81 -2.75 36.63
N ILE A 130 -24.12 -3.93 36.08
CA ILE A 130 -25.28 -4.73 36.51
C ILE A 130 -25.09 -5.23 37.94
N VAL A 131 -23.91 -5.80 38.26
CA VAL A 131 -23.61 -6.28 39.62
C VAL A 131 -23.72 -5.15 40.63
N ALA A 132 -23.14 -3.98 40.33
CA ALA A 132 -23.24 -2.80 41.18
C ALA A 132 -24.70 -2.36 41.38
N GLY A 133 -25.48 -2.26 40.29
CA GLY A 133 -26.89 -1.87 40.39
C GLY A 133 -27.74 -2.86 41.20
N VAL A 134 -27.53 -4.17 41.01
CA VAL A 134 -28.23 -5.22 41.78
C VAL A 134 -27.82 -5.19 43.24
N LEU A 135 -26.55 -4.99 43.52
CA LEU A 135 -26.00 -4.97 44.87
C LEU A 135 -26.47 -3.74 45.65
N THR A 136 -26.46 -2.55 45.03
CA THR A 136 -27.05 -1.33 45.61
C THR A 136 -28.54 -1.54 45.87
N PHE A 137 -29.29 -2.17 44.95
CA PHE A 137 -30.70 -2.47 45.17
C PHE A 137 -30.94 -3.39 46.36
N GLN A 138 -30.11 -4.43 46.55
CA GLN A 138 -30.22 -5.33 47.70
C GLN A 138 -29.89 -4.61 49.02
N TRP A 139 -28.81 -3.83 49.06
CA TRP A 139 -28.40 -3.13 50.27
C TRP A 139 -29.37 -2.02 50.69
N THR A 140 -29.98 -1.31 49.75
CA THR A 140 -31.05 -0.33 50.05
C THR A 140 -32.32 -1.02 50.53
N ARG A 141 -32.56 -2.28 50.15
CA ARG A 141 -33.73 -3.06 50.63
C ARG A 141 -33.51 -3.61 52.04
N ASP A 142 -32.29 -4.01 52.37
CA ASP A 142 -31.95 -4.66 53.63
C ASP A 142 -31.47 -3.67 54.72
N ASP A 143 -31.62 -2.35 54.49
CA ASP A 143 -31.16 -1.26 55.38
C ASP A 143 -29.73 -1.47 55.89
N ALA A 144 -28.83 -1.76 54.95
CA ALA A 144 -27.44 -2.05 55.28
C ALA A 144 -26.76 -0.85 55.99
N PRO A 145 -26.06 -1.04 57.13
CA PRO A 145 -25.49 0.05 57.93
C PRO A 145 -24.44 0.93 57.24
N TRP A 146 -23.88 0.46 56.12
CA TRP A 146 -22.83 1.15 55.35
C TRP A 146 -23.36 1.87 54.11
N VAL A 147 -24.68 1.85 53.88
CA VAL A 147 -25.32 2.57 52.78
C VAL A 147 -25.95 3.83 53.34
N ASP A 148 -25.48 4.99 52.87
CA ASP A 148 -26.04 6.27 53.27
C ASP A 148 -27.53 6.38 52.87
N ALA A 149 -28.32 7.08 53.66
CA ALA A 149 -29.75 7.28 53.38
C ALA A 149 -30.00 8.07 52.07
N ASP A 150 -28.99 8.84 51.62
CA ASP A 150 -28.95 9.55 50.33
C ASP A 150 -28.32 8.70 49.21
N ALA A 151 -28.26 7.37 49.38
CA ALA A 151 -27.69 6.48 48.39
C ALA A 151 -28.29 6.73 46.99
N ASP A 152 -27.39 6.84 46.00
CA ASP A 152 -27.76 6.99 44.61
C ASP A 152 -28.78 5.93 44.20
N ARG A 153 -29.74 6.33 43.35
CA ARG A 153 -30.69 5.39 42.77
C ARG A 153 -29.92 4.20 42.20
N PRO A 154 -30.39 2.95 42.36
CA PRO A 154 -29.66 1.75 41.90
C PRO A 154 -29.21 1.83 40.44
N PHE A 155 -30.02 2.47 39.60
CA PHE A 155 -29.68 2.77 38.21
C PHE A 155 -28.52 3.77 38.05
N ALA A 156 -28.51 4.85 38.84
CA ALA A 156 -27.43 5.85 38.82
C ALA A 156 -26.12 5.25 39.32
N ALA A 157 -26.16 4.47 40.41
CA ALA A 157 -25.00 3.75 40.93
C ALA A 157 -24.40 2.81 39.86
N GLY A 158 -25.23 1.96 39.23
CA GLY A 158 -24.78 1.09 38.14
C GLY A 158 -24.24 1.85 36.91
N PHE A 159 -24.83 3.00 36.59
CA PHE A 159 -24.37 3.86 35.49
C PHE A 159 -23.00 4.49 35.79
N TYR A 160 -22.77 5.01 36.99
CA TYR A 160 -21.46 5.53 37.39
C TYR A 160 -20.41 4.42 37.44
N THR A 161 -20.75 3.25 38.02
CA THR A 161 -19.84 2.10 38.06
C THR A 161 -19.50 1.58 36.67
N PHE A 162 -20.42 1.61 35.70
CA PHE A 162 -20.15 1.26 34.30
C PHE A 162 -19.06 2.15 33.70
N TRP A 163 -19.20 3.48 33.80
CA TRP A 163 -18.20 4.41 33.26
C TRP A 163 -16.86 4.38 34.02
N ALA A 164 -16.89 4.21 35.35
CA ALA A 164 -15.68 4.04 36.16
C ALA A 164 -14.93 2.74 35.79
N SER A 165 -15.65 1.66 35.51
CA SER A 165 -15.06 0.37 35.13
C SER A 165 -14.34 0.41 33.78
N ILE A 166 -14.79 1.25 32.84
CA ILE A 166 -14.09 1.47 31.56
C ILE A 166 -12.67 1.98 31.82
N ILE A 167 -12.54 2.94 32.74
CA ILE A 167 -11.24 3.54 33.10
C ILE A 167 -10.39 2.56 33.90
N MET A 168 -11.00 1.77 34.79
CA MET A 168 -10.32 0.75 35.59
C MET A 168 -9.64 -0.33 34.71
N TYR A 169 -10.33 -0.76 33.65
CA TYR A 169 -9.89 -1.84 32.78
C TYR A 169 -9.12 -1.38 31.53
N GLN A 170 -8.98 -0.07 31.31
CA GLN A 170 -8.14 0.45 30.21
C GLN A 170 -6.68 0.00 30.33
N ASN A 171 -6.23 -0.34 31.55
CA ASN A 171 -4.88 -0.84 31.84
C ASN A 171 -4.72 -2.36 31.61
N ILE A 172 -5.83 -3.10 31.48
CA ILE A 172 -5.83 -4.53 31.06
C ILE A 172 -5.58 -4.66 29.57
N VAL A 173 -5.68 -3.55 28.82
CA VAL A 173 -5.29 -3.44 27.41
C VAL A 173 -3.84 -2.96 27.36
N PRO A 174 -2.84 -3.84 27.43
CA PRO A 174 -1.46 -3.41 27.33
C PRO A 174 -1.20 -2.81 25.96
N ILE A 175 -1.06 -1.48 25.90
CA ILE A 175 -0.32 -0.80 24.81
C ILE A 175 1.05 -1.49 24.65
N SER A 176 1.60 -1.96 25.76
CA SER A 176 2.84 -2.73 25.79
C SER A 176 2.77 -4.05 25.03
N LEU A 177 1.63 -4.72 24.85
CA LEU A 177 1.56 -5.96 24.05
C LEU A 177 1.77 -5.65 22.57
N TYR A 178 1.17 -4.56 22.08
CA TYR A 178 1.38 -4.07 20.72
C TYR A 178 2.86 -3.75 20.48
N ILE A 179 3.45 -2.93 21.35
CA ILE A 179 4.86 -2.54 21.26
C ILE A 179 5.79 -3.76 21.42
N THR A 180 5.41 -4.73 22.25
CA THR A 180 6.18 -5.96 22.43
C THR A 180 6.19 -6.80 21.16
N ILE A 181 5.05 -6.93 20.46
CA ILE A 181 4.99 -7.66 19.18
C ILE A 181 5.87 -6.98 18.12
N GLU A 182 5.86 -5.64 18.05
CA GLU A 182 6.74 -4.90 17.14
C GLU A 182 8.23 -5.04 17.52
N ALA A 183 8.54 -5.01 18.81
CA ALA A 183 9.89 -5.22 19.32
C ALA A 183 10.38 -6.63 18.98
N VAL A 184 9.56 -7.66 19.18
CA VAL A 184 9.89 -9.05 18.83
C VAL A 184 10.14 -9.20 17.33
N LYS A 185 9.32 -8.60 16.46
CA LYS A 185 9.58 -8.60 15.01
C LYS A 185 10.89 -7.91 14.67
N THR A 186 11.20 -6.80 15.32
CA THR A 186 12.44 -6.05 15.10
C THR A 186 13.65 -6.88 15.50
N ILE A 187 13.57 -7.57 16.64
CA ILE A 187 14.61 -8.48 17.11
C ILE A 187 14.75 -9.69 16.16
N GLN A 188 13.65 -10.27 15.70
CA GLN A 188 13.68 -11.35 14.71
C GLN A 188 14.31 -10.90 13.38
N ALA A 189 13.96 -9.72 12.89
CA ALA A 189 14.57 -9.13 11.70
C ALA A 189 16.06 -8.86 11.90
N TYR A 190 16.46 -8.42 13.10
CA TYR A 190 17.86 -8.26 13.46
C TYR A 190 18.62 -9.59 13.44
N PHE A 191 18.04 -10.68 13.96
CA PHE A 191 18.68 -11.99 13.89
C PHE A 191 18.81 -12.52 12.47
N VAL A 192 17.82 -12.29 11.61
CA VAL A 192 17.94 -12.62 10.17
C VAL A 192 19.04 -11.78 9.51
N TYR A 193 19.16 -10.50 9.86
CA TYR A 193 20.23 -9.64 9.34
C TYR A 193 21.63 -10.07 9.82
N ALA A 194 21.74 -10.54 11.07
CA ALA A 194 22.99 -10.98 11.66
C ALA A 194 23.43 -12.39 11.21
N ASP A 195 22.56 -13.14 10.53
CA ASP A 195 22.83 -14.50 10.07
C ASP A 195 23.87 -14.54 8.94
N GLN A 196 25.06 -15.05 9.27
CA GLN A 196 26.16 -15.23 8.34
C GLN A 196 25.91 -16.37 7.33
N ALA A 197 25.04 -17.33 7.65
CA ALA A 197 24.70 -18.43 6.74
C ALA A 197 23.82 -17.97 5.57
N MET A 198 23.05 -16.89 5.76
CA MET A 198 22.31 -16.23 4.66
C MET A 198 23.19 -15.28 3.84
N MET A 199 24.42 -14.98 4.28
CA MET A 199 25.34 -14.18 3.49
C MET A 199 25.93 -15.04 2.38
N THR A 200 25.48 -14.80 1.15
CA THR A 200 26.14 -15.37 -0.02
C THR A 200 27.55 -14.78 -0.10
N ARG A 201 28.56 -15.61 0.17
CA ARG A 201 29.94 -15.27 -0.17
C ARG A 201 29.99 -15.14 -1.69
N ILE A 202 30.14 -13.92 -2.18
CA ILE A 202 30.54 -13.68 -3.56
C ILE A 202 31.94 -14.28 -3.69
N THR A 203 32.02 -15.52 -4.13
CA THR A 203 33.22 -15.98 -4.81
C THR A 203 33.26 -15.16 -6.09
N LEU A 204 34.31 -14.35 -6.24
CA LEU A 204 34.60 -13.68 -7.48
C LEU A 204 34.90 -14.78 -8.51
N ASP A 205 33.88 -15.25 -9.21
CA ASP A 205 34.11 -15.81 -10.54
C ASP A 205 34.55 -14.62 -11.41
N ASP A 206 35.62 -14.79 -12.18
CA ASP A 206 36.49 -13.78 -12.82
C ASP A 206 35.84 -12.67 -13.70
N ASP A 207 34.52 -12.54 -13.74
CA ASP A 207 33.79 -11.52 -14.50
C ASP A 207 33.09 -10.50 -13.58
N GLY A 208 33.89 -9.67 -12.92
CA GLY A 208 33.59 -8.35 -12.30
C GLY A 208 32.16 -7.79 -12.19
N SER A 209 31.16 -8.55 -11.76
CA SER A 209 29.80 -8.04 -11.53
C SER A 209 29.03 -8.89 -10.52
N ALA A 210 29.35 -8.69 -9.24
CA ALA A 210 28.57 -9.23 -8.13
C ALA A 210 28.06 -8.10 -7.24
N ALA A 211 26.80 -7.72 -7.46
CA ALA A 211 26.06 -6.91 -6.51
C ALA A 211 25.16 -7.85 -5.69
N ALA A 212 25.68 -8.38 -4.58
CA ALA A 212 24.85 -9.01 -3.56
C ALA A 212 23.91 -7.94 -2.98
N ARG A 213 22.68 -7.90 -3.47
CA ARG A 213 21.61 -7.16 -2.81
C ARG A 213 21.00 -8.10 -1.78
N THR A 214 21.32 -7.85 -0.51
CA THR A 214 20.69 -8.52 0.64
C THR A 214 19.18 -8.48 0.45
N ALA A 215 18.57 -9.63 0.17
CA ALA A 215 17.13 -9.74 0.11
C ALA A 215 16.62 -9.59 1.54
N ALA A 216 16.13 -8.39 1.88
CA ALA A 216 15.39 -8.16 3.11
C ALA A 216 14.07 -8.95 3.03
N ALA A 217 14.13 -10.23 3.37
CA ALA A 217 12.94 -11.03 3.63
C ALA A 217 12.34 -10.52 4.95
N SER A 218 11.12 -9.99 4.89
CA SER A 218 10.33 -9.71 6.09
C SER A 218 10.06 -11.04 6.79
N SER A 219 10.48 -11.19 8.05
CA SER A 219 10.37 -12.43 8.84
C SER A 219 8.93 -12.99 8.92
N THR A 220 7.92 -12.15 8.65
CA THR A 220 6.50 -12.53 8.67
C THR A 220 5.99 -13.24 7.42
N ASP A 221 6.78 -13.34 6.35
CA ASP A 221 6.40 -14.00 5.08
C ASP A 221 7.00 -15.42 4.90
N ILE A 222 7.69 -15.96 5.91
CA ILE A 222 8.20 -17.33 5.85
C ILE A 222 7.04 -18.33 6.04
N PRO A 223 6.76 -19.22 5.07
CA PRO A 223 5.74 -20.25 5.22
C PRO A 223 6.08 -21.12 6.43
N GLN A 224 5.15 -21.21 7.38
CA GLN A 224 5.29 -22.20 8.46
C GLN A 224 5.02 -23.59 7.87
N PRO A 225 5.84 -24.61 8.19
CA PRO A 225 5.55 -25.98 7.78
C PRO A 225 4.22 -26.44 8.38
N ALA A 226 3.45 -27.16 7.56
CA ALA A 226 2.15 -27.74 7.94
C ALA A 226 2.29 -28.82 9.02
#